data_AF-A0A433WY95-F1
#
_entry.id   AF-A0A433WY95-F1
#
_cell.length_a   1.000
_cell.length_b   1.000
_cell.length_c   1.000
_cell.angle_alpha   90.00
_cell.angle_beta   90.00
_cell.angle_gamma   90.00
#
_symmetry.space_group_name_H-M   'P 1'
#
loop_
_entity.id
_entity.type
_entity.pdbx_description
1 polymer ?
#
loop_
_entity_poly.entity_id
_entity_poly.type
_entity_poly.pdbx_seq_one_letter_code
_entity_poly.pdbx_strand_id
1 'polypeptide(L)'
;MREITFTLPAPFPLLNHSIGESRFSLTNMRRKMARSVAMASAGLRPPEPFSKAHVVIERYSVGSPDNDGLQGGAKFLIDSLTTPRLLNQKKADAKRVVRNKRGLGFIVDDAPQYAEIQVIGIKCKRAEQRTVVTIREVVG
;
A
#
# COMPACT_ATOMS: atom_id res chain seq x y z
N MET A 1 -16.54 -13.78 6.02
CA MET A 1 -15.13 -13.39 5.90
C MET A 1 -14.95 -12.70 4.57
N ARG A 2 -14.60 -11.41 4.57
CA ARG A 2 -14.42 -10.63 3.34
C ARG A 2 -12.98 -10.76 2.84
N GLU A 3 -12.79 -10.96 1.54
CA GLU A 3 -11.49 -11.04 0.88
C GLU A 3 -11.50 -10.22 -0.40
N ILE A 4 -10.42 -9.47 -0.63
CA ILE A 4 -10.21 -8.67 -1.84
C ILE A 4 -8.84 -9.00 -2.40
N THR A 5 -8.78 -9.32 -3.68
CA THR A 5 -7.54 -9.54 -4.40
C THR A 5 -7.50 -8.70 -5.66
N PHE A 6 -6.40 -7.99 -5.88
CA PHE A 6 -6.17 -7.26 -7.11
C PHE A 6 -4.70 -7.32 -7.53
N THR A 7 -4.46 -7.07 -8.82
CA THR A 7 -3.15 -7.19 -9.43
C THR A 7 -2.72 -5.86 -10.04
N LEU A 8 -1.53 -5.39 -9.69
CA LEU A 8 -0.85 -4.32 -10.40
C LEU A 8 -0.02 -4.94 -11.53
N PRO A 9 -0.05 -4.35 -12.75
CA PRO A 9 0.64 -4.91 -13.93
C PRO A 9 2.17 -4.83 -13.86
N ALA A 10 2.72 -4.19 -12.82
CA ALA A 10 4.15 -4.06 -12.60
C ALA A 10 4.49 -4.36 -11.14
N PRO A 11 5.71 -4.85 -10.87
CA PRO A 11 6.21 -4.96 -9.51
C PRO A 11 6.35 -3.56 -8.92
N PHE A 12 5.98 -3.38 -7.66
CA PHE A 12 6.22 -2.10 -6.98
C PHE A 12 7.73 -1.80 -6.91
N PRO A 13 8.11 -0.51 -6.92
CA PRO A 13 9.52 -0.12 -6.86
C PRO A 13 10.14 -0.51 -5.52
N LEU A 14 11.36 -1.02 -5.56
CA LEU A 14 12.14 -1.32 -4.35
C LEU A 14 12.62 -0.03 -3.67
N LEU A 15 13.05 -0.14 -2.41
CA LEU A 15 13.45 1.02 -1.59
C LEU A 15 14.52 1.89 -2.26
N ASN A 16 15.49 1.28 -2.93
CA ASN A 16 16.58 1.97 -3.64
C ASN A 16 16.10 2.96 -4.72
N HIS A 17 14.90 2.78 -5.27
CA HIS A 17 14.30 3.74 -6.22
C HIS A 17 13.74 5.00 -5.54
N SER A 18 13.68 5.03 -4.21
CA SER A 18 13.16 6.16 -3.43
C SER A 18 14.21 6.83 -2.55
N ILE A 19 15.35 6.16 -2.29
CA ILE A 19 16.45 6.74 -1.52
C ILE A 19 17.10 7.87 -2.33
N GLY A 20 17.35 9.01 -1.68
CA GLY A 20 18.00 10.17 -2.30
C GLY A 20 17.11 11.00 -3.23
N GLU A 21 15.87 10.56 -3.47
CA GLU A 21 14.91 11.28 -4.31
C GLU A 21 14.40 12.57 -3.66
N SER A 22 14.14 13.59 -4.49
CA SER A 22 13.58 14.84 -4.02
C SER A 22 12.16 14.65 -3.46
N ARG A 23 11.74 15.55 -2.57
CA ARG A 23 10.36 15.55 -2.01
C ARG A 23 9.28 15.56 -3.08
N PHE A 24 9.53 16.23 -4.21
CA PHE A 24 8.61 16.28 -5.35
C PHE A 24 8.51 14.93 -6.06
N SER A 25 9.64 14.29 -6.33
CA SER A 25 9.72 12.95 -6.93
C SER A 25 8.98 11.91 -6.07
N LEU A 26 9.28 11.86 -4.77
CA LEU A 26 8.60 10.98 -3.81
C LEU A 26 7.08 11.22 -3.77
N THR A 27 6.65 12.48 -3.89
CA THR A 27 5.23 12.83 -3.93
C THR A 27 4.55 12.29 -5.20
N ASN A 28 5.25 12.33 -6.34
CA ASN A 28 4.74 11.78 -7.59
C ASN A 28 4.72 10.25 -7.59
N MET A 29 5.72 9.60 -6.99
CA MET A 29 5.72 8.14 -6.79
C MET A 29 4.50 7.70 -5.97
N ARG A 30 4.22 8.37 -4.84
CA ARG A 30 3.01 8.12 -4.04
C ARG A 30 1.72 8.31 -4.83
N ARG A 31 1.63 9.37 -5.63
CA ARG A 31 0.46 9.63 -6.50
C ARG A 31 0.29 8.53 -7.54
N LYS A 32 1.38 8.11 -8.18
CA LYS A 32 1.37 7.05 -9.20
C LYS A 32 0.90 5.74 -8.59
N MET A 33 1.45 5.36 -7.43
CA MET A 33 1.05 4.14 -6.73
C MET A 33 -0.43 4.15 -6.34
N ALA A 34 -0.91 5.23 -5.70
CA ALA A 34 -2.32 5.34 -5.32
C ALA A 34 -3.27 5.27 -6.52
N ARG A 35 -2.91 5.86 -7.67
CA ARG A 35 -3.67 5.74 -8.91
C ARG A 35 -3.67 4.32 -9.44
N SER A 36 -2.52 3.65 -9.45
CA SER A 36 -2.40 2.26 -9.89
C SER A 36 -3.25 1.32 -9.04
N VAL A 37 -3.23 1.48 -7.71
CA VAL A 37 -4.10 0.72 -6.81
C VAL A 37 -5.57 1.02 -7.12
N ALA A 38 -5.97 2.29 -7.19
CA ALA A 38 -7.37 2.66 -7.46
C ALA A 38 -7.91 2.08 -8.78
N MET A 39 -7.07 1.99 -9.83
CA MET A 39 -7.45 1.38 -11.10
C MET A 39 -7.54 -0.15 -11.01
N ALA A 40 -6.56 -0.80 -10.39
CA ALA A 40 -6.55 -2.25 -10.24
C ALA A 40 -7.66 -2.76 -9.31
N SER A 41 -8.09 -1.93 -8.36
CA SER A 41 -9.10 -2.26 -7.36
C SER A 41 -10.48 -1.66 -7.67
N ALA A 42 -10.72 -1.19 -8.89
CA ALA A 42 -11.99 -0.57 -9.24
C ALA A 42 -13.15 -1.55 -9.03
N GLY A 43 -14.17 -1.13 -8.28
CA GLY A 43 -15.31 -1.99 -7.90
C GLY A 43 -15.04 -3.00 -6.77
N LEU A 44 -13.79 -3.12 -6.30
CA LEU A 44 -13.40 -4.05 -5.23
C LEU A 44 -13.26 -3.37 -3.86
N ARG A 45 -13.34 -2.03 -3.80
CA ARG A 45 -13.19 -1.28 -2.55
C ARG A 45 -14.32 -1.64 -1.59
N PRO A 46 -14.02 -2.00 -0.33
CA PRO A 46 -15.06 -2.31 0.63
C PRO A 46 -15.81 -1.02 1.01
N PRO A 47 -17.12 -1.08 1.32
CA PRO A 47 -17.89 0.09 1.74
C PRO A 47 -17.34 0.72 3.02
N GLU A 48 -16.82 -0.11 3.92
CA GLU A 48 -16.10 0.30 5.13
C GLU A 48 -14.73 -0.39 5.17
N PRO A 49 -13.67 0.29 5.61
CA PRO A 49 -12.35 -0.31 5.72
C PRO A 49 -12.37 -1.49 6.71
N PHE A 50 -11.56 -2.51 6.47
CA PHE A 50 -11.37 -3.58 7.44
C PHE A 50 -10.78 -3.04 8.74
N SER A 51 -11.44 -3.36 9.84
CA SER A 51 -11.00 -2.99 11.19
C SER A 51 -9.71 -3.73 11.57
N LYS A 52 -9.61 -5.00 11.19
CA LYS A 52 -8.39 -5.81 11.28
C LYS A 52 -8.24 -6.67 10.02
N ALA A 53 -7.07 -6.66 9.39
CA ALA A 53 -6.83 -7.42 8.17
C ALA A 53 -5.47 -8.14 8.16
N HIS A 54 -5.42 -9.26 7.45
CA HIS A 54 -4.17 -9.86 6.99
C HIS A 54 -3.95 -9.47 5.53
N VAL A 55 -2.87 -8.74 5.27
CA VAL A 55 -2.52 -8.19 3.94
C VAL A 55 -1.29 -8.93 3.43
N VAL A 56 -1.43 -9.62 2.31
CA VAL A 56 -0.33 -10.29 1.62
C VAL A 56 -0.02 -9.52 0.34
N ILE A 57 1.24 -9.09 0.20
CA ILE A 57 1.75 -8.38 -0.97
C ILE A 57 2.82 -9.23 -1.62
N GLU A 58 2.52 -9.77 -2.80
CA GLU A 58 3.44 -10.60 -3.56
C GLU A 58 4.05 -9.79 -4.70
N ARG A 59 5.38 -9.66 -4.71
CA ARG A 59 6.14 -8.96 -5.75
C ARG A 59 6.78 -9.96 -6.69
N TYR A 60 6.22 -10.12 -7.88
CA TYR A 60 6.77 -10.98 -8.93
C TYR A 60 7.82 -10.21 -9.75
N SER A 61 9.08 -10.64 -9.70
CA SER A 61 10.17 -10.02 -10.47
C SER A 61 11.23 -11.01 -10.95
N VAL A 62 12.01 -10.61 -11.96
CA VAL A 62 13.09 -11.44 -12.52
C VAL A 62 14.21 -11.73 -11.50
N GLY A 63 14.52 -10.75 -10.66
CA GLY A 63 15.48 -10.88 -9.56
C GLY A 63 14.78 -11.15 -8.22
N SER A 64 15.56 -11.65 -7.26
CA SER A 64 15.17 -11.74 -5.85
C SER A 64 15.67 -10.49 -5.13
N PRO A 65 14.79 -9.59 -4.66
CA PRO A 65 15.20 -8.45 -3.87
C PRO A 65 15.70 -8.90 -2.49
N ASP A 66 16.57 -8.08 -1.90
CA ASP A 66 16.89 -8.15 -0.47
C ASP A 66 15.65 -7.82 0.37
N ASN A 67 15.60 -8.32 1.60
CA ASN A 67 14.42 -8.15 2.46
C ASN A 67 14.18 -6.66 2.79
N ASP A 68 15.22 -5.91 3.12
CA ASP A 68 15.09 -4.49 3.47
C ASP A 68 14.60 -3.66 2.28
N GLY A 69 15.17 -3.90 1.09
CA GLY A 69 14.71 -3.31 -0.16
C GLY A 69 13.26 -3.64 -0.50
N LEU A 70 12.84 -4.87 -0.24
CA LEU A 70 11.47 -5.36 -0.45
C LEU A 70 10.47 -4.71 0.51
N GLN A 71 10.72 -4.78 1.82
CA GLN A 71 9.85 -4.22 2.85
C GLN A 71 9.76 -2.69 2.71
N GLY A 72 10.91 -2.02 2.57
CA GLY A 72 10.97 -0.57 2.42
C GLY A 72 10.29 -0.08 1.14
N GLY A 73 10.40 -0.82 0.04
CA GLY A 73 9.76 -0.50 -1.23
C GLY A 73 8.23 -0.57 -1.20
N ALA A 74 7.66 -1.44 -0.36
CA ALA A 74 6.22 -1.62 -0.25
C ALA A 74 5.50 -0.42 0.39
N LYS A 75 6.24 0.50 1.04
CA LYS A 75 5.67 1.61 1.82
C LYS A 75 4.60 2.42 1.09
N PHE A 76 4.85 2.81 -0.17
CA PHE A 76 3.86 3.61 -0.91
C PHE A 76 2.62 2.80 -1.31
N LEU A 77 2.77 1.48 -1.48
CA LEU A 77 1.64 0.60 -1.74
C LEU A 77 0.80 0.48 -0.47
N ILE A 78 1.42 0.21 0.68
CA ILE A 78 0.77 0.12 1.99
C ILE A 78 0.06 1.42 2.34
N ASP A 79 0.73 2.57 2.17
CA ASP A 79 0.11 3.90 2.31
C ASP A 79 -1.14 4.02 1.42
N SER A 80 -1.15 3.44 0.21
CA SER A 80 -2.33 3.52 -0.66
C SER A 80 -3.52 2.68 -0.15
N LEU A 81 -3.27 1.66 0.71
CA LEU A 81 -4.33 0.80 1.26
C LEU A 81 -5.03 1.40 2.48
N THR A 82 -4.34 2.22 3.27
CA THR A 82 -4.87 2.74 4.55
C THR A 82 -5.91 3.83 4.36
N THR A 83 -6.61 4.21 5.43
CA THR A 83 -7.70 5.20 5.38
C THR A 83 -7.17 6.60 5.67
N PRO A 84 -7.47 7.62 4.83
CA PRO A 84 -7.15 9.01 5.16
C PRO A 84 -7.85 9.44 6.44
N ARG A 85 -7.10 10.01 7.39
CA ARG A 85 -7.64 10.44 8.69
C ARG A 85 -7.33 11.90 8.98
N LEU A 86 -8.33 12.64 9.44
CA LEU A 86 -8.12 13.98 9.98
C LEU A 86 -7.40 13.88 11.32
N LEU A 87 -6.26 14.56 11.43
CA LEU A 87 -5.53 14.68 12.68
C LEU A 87 -6.13 15.79 13.55
N ASN A 88 -6.02 15.61 14.87
CA ASN A 88 -6.43 16.61 15.84
C ASN A 88 -5.71 17.94 15.59
N GLN A 89 -6.45 19.04 15.70
CA GLN A 89 -5.86 20.38 15.61
C GLN A 89 -4.98 20.62 16.83
N LYS A 90 -3.74 21.04 16.60
CA LYS A 90 -2.83 21.40 17.70
C LYS A 90 -3.17 22.75 18.34
N LYS A 91 -3.91 23.62 17.62
CA LYS A 91 -4.39 24.94 18.06
C LYS A 91 -5.78 25.18 17.47
N ALA A 92 -6.62 25.97 18.13
CA ALA A 92 -8.00 26.25 17.69
C ALA A 92 -8.09 26.68 16.21
N ASP A 93 -7.18 27.55 15.79
CA ASP A 93 -7.18 28.15 14.44
C ASP A 93 -6.25 27.44 13.45
N ALA A 94 -5.56 26.38 13.87
CA ALA A 94 -4.62 25.67 13.01
C ALA A 94 -5.36 24.82 11.98
N LYS A 95 -4.91 24.86 10.72
CA LYS A 95 -5.46 24.02 9.65
C LYS A 95 -5.36 22.53 10.02
N ARG A 96 -6.47 21.80 9.89
CA ARG A 96 -6.50 20.34 10.04
C ARG A 96 -5.62 19.67 8.99
N VAL A 97 -4.75 18.77 9.45
CA VAL A 97 -3.87 17.98 8.59
C VAL A 97 -4.51 16.62 8.37
N VAL A 98 -4.56 16.17 7.12
CA VAL A 98 -5.01 14.81 6.78
C VAL A 98 -3.79 13.89 6.77
N ARG A 99 -3.74 12.93 7.69
CA ARG A 99 -2.79 11.82 7.61
C ARG A 99 -3.16 10.97 6.40
N ASN A 100 -2.14 10.64 5.62
CA ASN A 100 -2.24 9.79 4.45
C ASN A 100 -3.38 10.16 3.49
N LYS A 101 -3.34 11.39 2.97
CA LYS A 101 -4.36 11.97 2.06
C LYS A 101 -4.63 11.16 0.77
N ARG A 102 -3.81 10.14 0.47
CA ARG A 102 -3.90 9.31 -0.76
C ARG A 102 -4.37 7.89 -0.48
N GLY A 103 -4.62 7.55 0.77
CA GLY A 103 -5.18 6.26 1.14
C GLY A 103 -6.54 6.01 0.50
N LEU A 104 -6.77 4.77 0.12
CA LEU A 104 -8.00 4.30 -0.52
C LEU A 104 -8.90 3.53 0.45
N GLY A 105 -8.57 3.47 1.74
CA GLY A 105 -9.45 2.96 2.78
C GLY A 105 -9.90 1.51 2.59
N PHE A 106 -8.96 0.63 2.25
CA PHE A 106 -9.14 -0.82 2.36
C PHE A 106 -9.01 -1.28 3.80
N ILE A 107 -8.04 -0.72 4.52
CA ILE A 107 -7.77 -0.98 5.94
C ILE A 107 -7.76 0.33 6.71
N VAL A 108 -7.99 0.29 8.02
CA VAL A 108 -8.01 1.48 8.87
C VAL A 108 -6.64 2.17 8.88
N ASP A 109 -5.58 1.46 9.26
CA ASP A 109 -4.19 1.95 9.35
C ASP A 109 -3.24 0.74 9.17
N ASP A 110 -1.93 0.97 9.09
CA ASP A 110 -0.90 -0.06 8.92
C ASP A 110 -0.27 -0.51 10.24
N ALA A 111 -0.69 0.06 11.37
CA ALA A 111 -0.25 -0.39 12.68
C ALA A 111 -0.72 -1.83 13.00
N PRO A 112 0.05 -2.60 13.80
CA PRO A 112 -0.23 -4.04 14.06
C PRO A 112 -1.62 -4.36 14.61
N GLN A 113 -2.26 -3.41 15.29
CA GLN A 113 -3.64 -3.56 15.79
C GLN A 113 -4.70 -3.59 14.67
N TYR A 114 -4.39 -3.04 13.50
CA TYR A 114 -5.29 -2.95 12.34
C TYR A 114 -4.86 -3.86 11.18
N ALA A 115 -3.58 -4.17 11.06
CA ALA A 115 -3.10 -5.00 9.96
C ALA A 115 -1.88 -5.85 10.34
N GLU A 116 -1.92 -7.10 9.93
CA GLU A 116 -0.72 -7.93 9.76
C GLU A 116 -0.34 -7.87 8.27
N ILE A 117 0.84 -7.34 7.96
CA ILE A 117 1.27 -7.11 6.58
C ILE A 117 2.46 -8.01 6.28
N GLN A 118 2.30 -8.87 5.29
CA GLN A 118 3.33 -9.76 4.78
C GLN A 118 3.73 -9.32 3.36
N VAL A 119 5.01 -9.03 3.16
CA VAL A 119 5.56 -8.70 1.83
C VAL A 119 6.49 -9.82 1.38
N ILE A 120 6.22 -10.40 0.23
CA ILE A 120 6.89 -11.59 -0.30
C ILE A 120 7.49 -11.27 -1.67
N GLY A 121 8.78 -11.59 -1.86
CA GLY A 121 9.44 -11.51 -3.16
C GLY A 121 9.34 -12.86 -3.87
N ILE A 122 8.80 -12.87 -5.10
CA ILE A 122 8.64 -14.09 -5.91
C ILE A 122 9.45 -13.92 -7.19
N LYS A 123 10.36 -14.86 -7.45
CA LYS A 123 11.14 -14.87 -8.70
C LYS A 123 10.25 -15.37 -9.86
N CYS A 124 10.22 -14.64 -10.97
CA CYS A 124 9.41 -14.99 -12.15
C CYS A 124 10.12 -14.62 -13.47
N LYS A 125 9.51 -14.95 -14.61
CA LYS A 125 10.00 -14.48 -15.92
C LYS A 125 9.65 -13.01 -16.13
N ARG A 126 10.36 -12.33 -17.04
CA ARG A 126 10.13 -10.90 -17.35
C ARG A 126 8.71 -10.60 -17.82
N ALA A 127 8.10 -11.52 -18.56
CA ALA A 127 6.71 -11.38 -19.03
C ALA A 127 5.65 -11.55 -17.92
N GLU A 128 6.04 -12.06 -16.75
CA GLU A 128 5.12 -12.42 -15.66
C GLU A 128 5.14 -11.42 -14.49
N GLN A 129 5.97 -10.36 -14.60
CA GLN A 129 6.18 -9.41 -13.52
C GLN A 129 4.89 -8.69 -13.17
N ARG A 130 4.58 -8.61 -11.87
CA ARG A 130 3.36 -8.01 -11.33
C ARG A 130 3.48 -7.81 -9.83
N THR A 131 2.53 -7.10 -9.26
CA THR A 131 2.28 -7.14 -7.81
C THR A 131 0.89 -7.69 -7.58
N VAL A 132 0.75 -8.72 -6.74
CA VAL A 132 -0.56 -9.21 -6.29
C VAL A 132 -0.77 -8.75 -4.85
N VAL A 133 -1.92 -8.17 -4.57
CA VAL A 133 -2.30 -7.73 -3.23
C VAL A 133 -3.56 -8.49 -2.84
N THR A 134 -3.49 -9.20 -1.72
CA THR A 134 -4.61 -9.91 -1.13
C THR A 134 -4.87 -9.34 0.26
N ILE A 135 -6.11 -8.95 0.54
CA ILE A 135 -6.54 -8.37 1.81
C ILE A 135 -7.66 -9.24 2.35
N ARG A 136 -7.43 -9.86 3.52
CA ARG A 136 -8.40 -10.71 4.20
C ARG A 136 -8.81 -10.08 5.51
N GLU A 137 -10.11 -10.00 5.76
CA GLU A 137 -10.64 -9.59 7.04
C GLU A 137 -10.34 -10.64 8.12
N VAL A 138 -9.78 -10.19 9.24
CA VAL A 138 -9.57 -11.02 10.43
C VAL A 138 -10.78 -10.79 11.34
N VAL A 139 -11.69 -11.77 11.37
CA VAL A 139 -12.82 -11.76 12.30
C VAL A 139 -12.29 -12.21 13.66
N GLY A 140 -12.29 -11.28 14.62
CA GLY A 140 -12.04 -11.56 16.03
C GLY A 140 -13.33 -11.85 16.78
#